data_AF-A0A928Q4B4-F1
#
_entry.id   AF-A0A928Q4B4-F1
#
_cell.length_a   1.000
_cell.length_b   1.000
_cell.length_c   1.000
_cell.angle_alpha   90.00
_cell.angle_beta   90.00
_cell.angle_gamma   90.00
#
_symmetry.space_group_name_H-M   'P 1'
#
loop_
_entity.id
_entity.type
_entity.pdbx_description
1 polymer ?
#
loop_
_entity_poly.entity_id
_entity_poly.type
_entity_poly.pdbx_seq_one_letter_code
_entity_poly.pdbx_strand_id
1 'polypeptide(L)'
;MPASSLILNLGGDSLNWENLKKQSCILPFYVFSVIVFQLFFLATMIFFYDSIIVVSPFFKTLSREYWNWYLNYRSPYSNETTMISVVYILKAIFSFLFIIGFLYLLSDKKNRTVIGKKNFFLAGGVGMLVYFVFFFWIKYQAVHYRLFMTLFSTELLSLTMAYLLWRLKKEGHLRAQTMDGGQV
;
A
#
# COMPACT_ATOMS: atom_id res chain seq x y z
N MET A 1 -65.44 -3.15 3.52
CA MET A 1 -64.62 -3.61 4.68
C MET A 1 -64.57 -5.13 4.63
N PRO A 2 -63.47 -5.83 4.96
CA PRO A 2 -62.21 -5.43 5.63
C PRO A 2 -61.03 -5.30 4.61
N ALA A 3 -59.96 -4.53 4.80
CA ALA A 3 -58.94 -4.41 5.86
C ALA A 3 -57.93 -5.58 5.93
N SER A 4 -56.64 -5.22 5.93
CA SER A 4 -55.43 -6.06 6.09
C SER A 4 -54.82 -6.57 4.76
N SER A 5 -53.57 -6.29 4.39
CA SER A 5 -52.39 -6.07 5.23
C SER A 5 -51.34 -5.19 4.52
N LEU A 6 -50.95 -4.13 5.22
CA LEU A 6 -49.62 -3.56 5.17
C LEU A 6 -48.60 -4.68 5.46
N ILE A 7 -47.79 -5.05 4.49
CA ILE A 7 -46.48 -5.65 4.77
C ILE A 7 -45.44 -4.63 4.33
N LEU A 8 -44.95 -3.91 5.33
CA LEU A 8 -43.81 -3.01 5.25
C LEU A 8 -42.60 -3.75 4.69
N ASN A 9 -42.15 -3.31 3.52
CA ASN A 9 -40.83 -3.63 3.00
C ASN A 9 -39.81 -2.66 3.65
N LEU A 10 -39.44 -2.90 4.91
CA LEU A 10 -38.44 -2.10 5.65
C LEU A 10 -37.15 -2.87 5.98
N GLY A 11 -36.78 -3.85 5.16
CA GLY A 11 -35.54 -4.64 5.34
C GLY A 11 -34.36 -4.25 4.46
N GLY A 12 -34.56 -3.42 3.41
CA GLY A 12 -33.56 -3.20 2.36
C GLY A 12 -32.65 -1.99 2.53
N ASP A 13 -33.11 -0.94 3.21
CA ASP A 13 -32.45 0.37 3.15
C ASP A 13 -31.39 0.59 4.24
N SER A 14 -31.57 0.03 5.45
CA SER A 14 -30.60 0.21 6.55
C SER A 14 -29.24 -0.43 6.25
N LEU A 15 -29.25 -1.58 5.56
CA LEU A 15 -28.03 -2.28 5.12
C LEU A 15 -27.28 -1.47 4.04
N ASN A 16 -27.97 -0.64 3.28
CA ASN A 16 -27.38 0.13 2.18
C ASN A 16 -26.73 1.43 2.70
N TRP A 17 -27.37 2.11 3.65
CA TRP A 17 -26.85 3.34 4.24
C TRP A 17 -25.59 3.15 5.09
N GLU A 18 -25.52 2.08 5.89
CA GLU A 18 -24.30 1.79 6.67
C GLU A 18 -23.11 1.43 5.78
N ASN A 19 -23.35 0.68 4.70
CA ASN A 19 -22.31 0.33 3.73
C ASN A 19 -21.79 1.57 2.98
N LEU A 20 -22.68 2.49 2.58
CA LEU A 20 -22.31 3.76 1.93
C LEU A 20 -21.55 4.70 2.87
N LYS A 21 -21.95 4.77 4.15
CA LYS A 21 -21.27 5.59 5.17
C LYS A 21 -19.89 5.02 5.53
N LYS A 22 -19.80 3.69 5.64
CA LYS A 22 -18.55 2.96 5.89
C LYS A 22 -17.55 3.13 4.74
N GLN A 23 -18.01 3.06 3.49
CA GLN A 23 -17.18 3.28 2.31
C GLN A 23 -16.66 4.72 2.21
N SER A 24 -17.46 5.71 2.62
CA SER A 24 -17.08 7.13 2.66
C SER A 24 -15.97 7.46 3.68
N CYS A 25 -15.88 6.75 4.80
CA CYS A 25 -14.82 6.95 5.79
C CYS A 25 -13.53 6.18 5.50
N ILE A 26 -13.63 5.02 4.85
CA ILE A 26 -12.50 4.10 4.62
C ILE A 26 -11.55 4.61 3.52
N LEU A 27 -12.09 5.19 2.44
CA LEU A 27 -11.28 5.70 1.33
C LEU A 27 -10.32 6.83 1.78
N PRO A 28 -10.77 7.88 2.50
CA PRO A 28 -9.89 8.92 3.04
C PRO A 28 -8.83 8.36 3.99
N PHE A 29 -9.17 7.37 4.81
CA PHE A 29 -8.21 6.72 5.73
C PHE A 29 -7.04 6.09 4.98
N TYR A 30 -7.31 5.37 3.87
CA TYR A 30 -6.23 4.80 3.05
C TYR A 30 -5.42 5.86 2.33
N VAL A 31 -6.04 6.95 1.85
CA VAL A 31 -5.30 8.09 1.27
C VAL A 31 -4.36 8.70 2.31
N PHE A 32 -4.86 8.95 3.52
CA PHE A 32 -4.04 9.45 4.62
C PHE A 32 -2.89 8.49 4.95
N SER A 33 -3.17 7.19 5.03
CA SER A 33 -2.16 6.17 5.30
C SER A 33 -1.06 6.13 4.23
N VAL A 34 -1.42 6.30 2.95
CA VAL A 34 -0.45 6.43 1.85
C VAL A 34 0.44 7.64 2.07
N ILE A 35 -0.12 8.81 2.37
CA ILE A 35 0.65 10.05 2.57
C ILE A 35 1.62 9.89 3.76
N VAL A 36 1.14 9.37 4.89
CA VAL A 36 1.98 9.14 6.07
C VAL A 36 3.11 8.15 5.75
N PHE A 37 2.81 7.06 5.03
CA PHE A 37 3.85 6.11 4.64
C PHE A 37 4.90 6.75 3.71
N GLN A 38 4.47 7.58 2.76
CA GLN A 38 5.38 8.29 1.85
C GLN A 38 6.34 9.22 2.59
N LEU A 39 5.82 9.99 3.56
CA LEU A 39 6.66 10.82 4.42
C LEU A 39 7.64 9.98 5.24
N PHE A 40 7.18 8.85 5.79
CA PHE A 40 8.02 7.92 6.54
C PHE A 40 9.12 7.29 5.66
N PHE A 41 8.79 6.88 4.44
CA PHE A 41 9.72 6.32 3.48
C PHE A 41 10.79 7.34 3.09
N LEU A 42 10.39 8.57 2.77
CA LEU A 42 11.31 9.66 2.47
C LEU A 42 12.21 10.00 3.66
N ALA A 43 11.65 10.10 4.87
CA ALA A 43 12.42 10.32 6.08
C ALA A 43 13.47 9.22 6.31
N THR A 44 13.11 7.96 6.06
CA THR A 44 14.06 6.83 6.14
C THR A 44 15.14 6.92 5.08
N MET A 45 14.82 7.38 3.88
CA MET A 45 15.79 7.56 2.81
C MET A 45 16.79 8.69 3.10
N ILE A 46 16.35 9.78 3.73
CA ILE A 46 17.19 10.97 3.99
C ILE A 46 17.99 10.80 5.29
N PHE A 47 17.31 10.54 6.42
CA PHE A 47 17.94 10.54 7.74
C PHE A 47 18.63 9.22 8.08
N PHE A 48 18.20 8.12 7.46
CA PHE A 48 18.71 6.78 7.73
C PHE A 48 19.37 6.15 6.50
N TYR A 49 19.89 6.98 5.60
CA TYR A 49 20.55 6.54 4.38
C TYR A 49 21.74 5.60 4.69
N ASP A 50 22.56 5.95 5.67
CA ASP A 50 23.78 5.25 6.04
C ASP A 50 23.57 4.08 7.02
N SER A 51 22.32 3.81 7.37
CA SER A 51 21.96 2.60 8.12
C SER A 51 22.01 1.39 7.19
N ILE A 52 23.10 0.64 7.31
CA ILE A 52 23.34 -0.61 6.61
C ILE A 52 22.80 -1.76 7.46
N ILE A 53 22.20 -2.75 6.83
CA ILE A 53 21.69 -3.93 7.50
C ILE A 53 22.22 -5.19 6.82
N VAL A 54 22.32 -6.26 7.60
CA VAL A 54 22.59 -7.60 7.06
C VAL A 54 21.28 -8.35 6.92
N VAL A 55 21.06 -8.87 5.72
CA VAL A 55 19.83 -9.57 5.33
C VAL A 55 20.16 -11.00 4.94
N SER A 56 19.11 -11.83 4.79
CA SER A 56 19.25 -13.19 4.28
C SER A 56 20.02 -13.22 2.95
N PRO A 57 20.85 -14.26 2.71
CA PRO A 57 21.57 -14.47 1.44
C PRO A 57 20.68 -14.45 0.19
N PHE A 58 19.37 -14.69 0.36
CA PHE A 58 18.39 -14.56 -0.70
C PHE A 58 18.39 -13.16 -1.33
N PHE A 59 18.43 -12.12 -0.48
CA PHE A 59 18.37 -10.71 -0.87
C PHE A 59 19.75 -10.14 -1.23
N LYS A 60 20.79 -10.52 -0.49
CA LYS A 60 22.16 -10.11 -0.77
C LYS A 60 23.15 -11.15 -0.28
N THR A 61 24.04 -11.59 -1.18
CA THR A 61 25.12 -12.50 -0.82
C THR A 61 26.11 -11.78 0.10
N LEU A 62 26.45 -12.42 1.21
CA LEU A 62 27.36 -11.89 2.20
C LEU A 62 28.74 -12.56 2.04
N SER A 63 29.78 -11.79 1.71
CA SER A 63 31.15 -12.29 1.72
C SER A 63 31.72 -12.28 3.14
N ARG A 64 32.72 -13.12 3.40
CA ARG A 64 33.39 -13.16 4.71
C ARG A 64 34.11 -11.84 5.04
N GLU A 65 34.72 -11.22 4.03
CA GLU A 65 35.34 -9.91 4.13
C GLU A 65 34.33 -8.83 4.51
N TYR A 66 33.17 -8.82 3.84
CA TYR A 66 32.09 -7.88 4.14
C TYR A 66 31.55 -8.06 5.56
N TRP A 67 31.40 -9.31 6.01
CA TRP A 67 30.97 -9.60 7.38
C TRP A 67 31.97 -9.11 8.43
N ASN A 68 33.27 -9.34 8.19
CA ASN A 68 34.33 -8.85 9.06
C ASN A 68 34.38 -7.32 9.10
N TRP A 69 34.19 -6.66 7.95
CA TRP A 69 34.05 -5.21 7.87
C TRP A 69 32.85 -4.71 8.68
N TYR A 70 31.68 -5.34 8.49
CA TYR A 70 30.44 -4.96 9.15
C TYR A 70 30.50 -5.07 10.68
N LEU A 71 31.17 -6.09 11.21
CA LEU A 71 31.28 -6.31 12.66
C LEU A 71 32.36 -5.45 13.33
N ASN A 72 33.51 -5.26 12.67
CA ASN A 72 34.70 -4.75 13.35
C ASN A 72 35.08 -3.31 12.95
N TYR A 73 34.68 -2.86 11.75
CA TYR A 73 35.14 -1.59 11.19
C TYR A 73 34.02 -0.59 10.94
N ARG A 74 32.78 -1.08 10.84
CA ARG A 74 31.61 -0.22 10.73
C ARG A 74 31.40 0.51 12.06
N SER A 75 31.26 1.83 12.01
CA SER A 75 30.80 2.62 13.15
C SER A 75 29.27 2.67 13.13
N PRO A 76 28.57 1.91 14.00
CA PRO A 76 27.11 1.97 14.07
C PRO A 76 26.66 3.28 14.69
N TYR A 77 25.45 3.72 14.34
CA TYR A 77 24.83 4.87 15.00
C TYR A 77 24.41 4.52 16.43
N SER A 78 24.38 5.53 17.30
CA SER A 78 23.69 5.47 18.58
C SER A 78 22.24 4.99 18.36
N ASN A 79 21.82 3.96 19.09
CA ASN A 79 20.47 3.37 19.04
C ASN A 79 20.05 2.74 17.69
N GLU A 80 21.00 2.41 16.82
CA GLU A 80 20.72 1.84 15.50
C GLU A 80 19.81 0.59 15.54
N THR A 81 20.02 -0.33 16.48
CA THR A 81 19.19 -1.54 16.64
C THR A 81 17.73 -1.21 16.93
N THR A 82 17.49 -0.25 17.83
CA THR A 82 16.14 0.21 18.20
C THR A 82 15.46 0.84 16.98
N MET A 83 16.18 1.69 16.27
CA MET A 83 15.69 2.36 15.08
C MET A 83 15.34 1.39 13.95
N ILE A 84 16.21 0.42 13.67
CA ILE A 84 15.95 -0.66 12.71
C ILE A 84 14.67 -1.40 13.12
N SER A 85 14.54 -1.76 14.40
CA SER A 85 13.37 -2.47 14.92
C SER A 85 12.08 -1.69 14.71
N VAL A 86 12.07 -0.39 15.01
CA VAL A 86 10.92 0.50 14.77
C VAL A 86 10.55 0.54 13.28
N VAL A 87 11.54 0.65 12.40
CA VAL A 87 11.31 0.67 10.94
C VAL A 87 10.69 -0.65 10.46
N TYR A 88 11.15 -1.79 10.96
CA TYR A 88 10.56 -3.10 10.63
C TYR A 88 9.12 -3.25 11.15
N ILE A 89 8.82 -2.75 12.35
CA ILE A 89 7.46 -2.77 12.91
C ILE A 89 6.53 -1.90 12.05
N LEU A 90 6.93 -0.66 11.75
CA LEU A 90 6.16 0.25 10.90
C LEU A 90 5.97 -0.32 9.50
N LYS A 91 7.01 -0.90 8.90
CA LYS A 91 6.93 -1.61 7.63
C LYS A 91 5.84 -2.68 7.67
N ALA A 92 5.81 -3.52 8.71
CA ALA A 92 4.85 -4.59 8.85
C ALA A 92 3.41 -4.05 8.96
N ILE A 93 3.20 -3.02 9.80
CA ILE A 93 1.90 -2.37 9.98
C ILE A 93 1.38 -1.80 8.66
N PHE A 94 2.19 -1.01 7.94
CA PHE A 94 1.78 -0.42 6.68
C PHE A 94 1.56 -1.46 5.57
N SER A 95 2.41 -2.49 5.51
CA SER A 95 2.22 -3.59 4.56
C SER A 95 0.90 -4.30 4.80
N PHE A 96 0.59 -4.62 6.05
CA PHE A 96 -0.67 -5.25 6.43
C PHE A 96 -1.87 -4.35 6.10
N LEU A 97 -1.77 -3.06 6.43
CA LEU A 97 -2.81 -2.07 6.14
C LEU A 97 -3.09 -1.96 4.63
N PHE A 98 -2.05 -1.89 3.80
CA PHE A 98 -2.21 -1.81 2.35
C PHE A 98 -2.72 -3.12 1.75
N ILE A 99 -2.32 -4.29 2.25
CA ILE A 99 -2.86 -5.58 1.83
C ILE A 99 -4.36 -5.66 2.15
N ILE A 100 -4.78 -5.27 3.35
CA ILE A 100 -6.21 -5.21 3.70
C ILE A 100 -6.94 -4.22 2.80
N GLY A 101 -6.37 -3.04 2.54
CA GLY A 101 -6.96 -2.07 1.63
C GLY A 101 -7.14 -2.63 0.23
N PHE A 102 -6.15 -3.37 -0.26
CA PHE A 102 -6.23 -4.09 -1.54
C PHE A 102 -7.36 -5.12 -1.57
N LEU A 103 -7.44 -5.97 -0.55
CA LEU A 103 -8.49 -6.98 -0.43
C LEU A 103 -9.88 -6.36 -0.29
N TYR A 104 -9.98 -5.22 0.41
CA TYR A 104 -11.21 -4.46 0.52
C TYR A 104 -11.67 -3.92 -0.84
N LEU A 105 -10.77 -3.31 -1.61
CA LEU A 105 -11.06 -2.84 -2.97
C LEU A 105 -11.46 -3.99 -3.91
N LEU A 106 -10.86 -5.17 -3.73
CA LEU A 106 -11.18 -6.36 -4.52
C LEU A 106 -12.49 -7.05 -4.08
N SER A 107 -12.91 -6.91 -2.83
CA SER A 107 -14.13 -7.56 -2.33
C SER A 107 -15.40 -6.88 -2.83
N ASP A 108 -15.39 -5.54 -2.96
CA ASP A 108 -16.56 -4.80 -3.42
C ASP A 108 -16.75 -4.93 -4.96
N LYS A 109 -17.93 -5.41 -5.37
CA LYS A 109 -18.30 -5.57 -6.79
C LYS A 109 -18.40 -4.20 -7.50
N LYS A 110 -18.80 -3.13 -6.79
CA LYS A 110 -18.88 -1.77 -7.33
C LYS A 110 -17.47 -1.25 -7.64
N ASN A 111 -16.54 -1.35 -6.70
CA ASN A 111 -15.14 -0.93 -6.88
C ASN A 111 -14.45 -1.70 -8.01
N ARG A 112 -14.64 -3.02 -8.08
CA ARG A 112 -14.10 -3.86 -9.17
C ARG A 112 -14.62 -3.48 -10.55
N THR A 113 -15.91 -3.13 -10.64
CA THR A 113 -16.54 -2.74 -11.91
C THR A 113 -16.06 -1.37 -12.36
N VAL A 114 -15.82 -0.45 -11.43
CA VAL A 114 -15.23 0.88 -11.71
C VAL A 114 -13.79 0.69 -12.18
N ILE A 115 -12.89 0.20 -11.33
CA ILE A 115 -11.46 0.05 -11.65
C ILE A 115 -11.26 -0.79 -12.93
N GLY A 116 -12.07 -1.83 -13.12
CA GLY A 116 -11.94 -2.79 -14.20
C GLY A 116 -10.82 -3.81 -13.92
N LYS A 117 -11.12 -5.09 -14.13
CA LYS A 117 -10.17 -6.20 -13.87
C LYS A 117 -8.82 -5.97 -14.55
N LYS A 118 -8.82 -5.46 -15.79
CA LYS A 118 -7.60 -5.20 -16.57
C LYS A 118 -6.65 -4.22 -15.87
N ASN A 119 -7.16 -3.11 -15.32
CA ASN A 119 -6.33 -2.12 -14.64
C ASN A 119 -5.78 -2.64 -13.32
N PHE A 120 -6.55 -3.47 -12.63
CA PHE A 120 -6.09 -4.12 -11.40
C PHE A 120 -4.92 -5.07 -11.67
N PHE A 121 -5.05 -5.94 -12.68
CA PHE A 121 -3.96 -6.83 -13.10
C PHE A 121 -2.76 -6.06 -13.64
N LEU A 122 -2.99 -4.98 -14.38
CA LEU A 122 -1.92 -4.15 -14.92
C LEU A 122 -1.15 -3.44 -13.80
N ALA A 123 -1.83 -2.88 -12.81
CA ALA A 123 -1.19 -2.25 -11.66
C ALA A 123 -0.37 -3.26 -10.83
N GLY A 124 -0.94 -4.43 -10.56
CA GLY A 124 -0.23 -5.51 -9.86
C GLY A 124 0.96 -6.05 -10.66
N GLY A 125 0.79 -6.27 -11.97
CA GLY A 125 1.84 -6.76 -12.86
C GLY A 125 3.00 -5.80 -13.01
N VAL A 126 2.73 -4.50 -13.16
CA VAL A 126 3.75 -3.44 -13.18
C VAL A 126 4.47 -3.39 -11.85
N GLY A 127 3.75 -3.42 -10.72
CA GLY A 127 4.36 -3.45 -9.38
C GLY A 127 5.30 -4.65 -9.21
N MET A 128 4.88 -5.83 -9.66
CA MET A 128 5.70 -7.04 -9.61
C MET A 128 6.95 -6.94 -10.50
N LEU A 129 6.82 -6.40 -11.71
CA LEU A 129 7.95 -6.19 -12.62
C LEU A 129 8.97 -5.23 -12.02
N VAL A 130 8.52 -4.10 -11.47
CA VAL A 130 9.39 -3.12 -10.80
C VAL A 130 10.07 -3.74 -9.58
N TYR A 131 9.34 -4.56 -8.80
CA TYR A 131 9.93 -5.28 -7.67
C TYR A 131 11.07 -6.20 -8.11
N PHE A 132 10.89 -6.97 -9.18
CA PHE A 132 11.94 -7.84 -9.70
C PHE A 132 13.16 -7.05 -10.16
N VAL A 133 12.96 -6.01 -10.97
CA VAL A 133 14.07 -5.16 -11.45
C VAL A 133 14.87 -4.60 -10.28
N PHE A 134 14.17 -4.10 -9.25
CA PHE A 134 14.83 -3.55 -8.06
C PHE A 134 15.52 -4.64 -7.22
N PHE A 135 14.91 -5.83 -7.10
CA PHE A 135 15.51 -6.97 -6.42
C PHE A 135 16.82 -7.40 -7.09
N PHE A 136 16.84 -7.51 -8.42
CA PHE A 136 18.05 -7.81 -9.18
C PHE A 136 19.11 -6.72 -9.00
N TRP A 137 18.71 -5.45 -9.04
CA TRP A 137 19.62 -4.34 -8.81
C TRP A 137 20.26 -4.39 -7.41
N ILE A 138 19.49 -4.62 -6.35
CA ILE A 138 20.04 -4.80 -5.00
C ILE A 138 21.01 -5.98 -4.94
N LYS A 139 20.59 -7.12 -5.47
CA LYS A 139 21.32 -8.37 -5.33
C LYS A 139 22.69 -8.30 -6.01
N TYR A 140 22.76 -7.72 -7.20
CA TYR A 140 23.97 -7.73 -8.03
C TYR A 140 24.76 -6.41 -8.03
N GLN A 141 24.10 -5.25 -7.91
CA GLN A 141 24.76 -3.94 -8.06
C GLN A 141 24.97 -3.20 -6.74
N ALA A 142 24.06 -3.29 -5.77
CA ALA A 142 24.19 -2.53 -4.52
C ALA A 142 25.35 -3.05 -3.66
N VAL A 143 26.30 -2.18 -3.27
CA VAL A 143 27.42 -2.58 -2.39
C VAL A 143 26.92 -2.95 -0.99
N HIS A 144 26.04 -2.13 -0.44
CA HIS A 144 25.45 -2.32 0.89
C HIS A 144 23.93 -2.44 0.79
N TYR A 145 23.35 -3.34 1.58
CA TYR A 145 21.91 -3.35 1.78
C TYR A 145 21.55 -2.29 2.82
N ARG A 146 20.90 -1.21 2.39
CA ARG A 146 20.53 -0.07 3.25
C ARG A 146 19.12 -0.25 3.81
N LEU A 147 18.82 0.38 4.94
CA LEU A 147 17.57 0.20 5.66
C LEU A 147 16.34 0.56 4.80
N PHE A 148 16.38 1.67 4.07
CA PHE A 148 15.26 2.08 3.19
C PHE A 148 14.97 1.04 2.09
N MET A 149 15.96 0.26 1.66
CA MET A 149 15.76 -0.79 0.64
C MET A 149 14.79 -1.87 1.14
N THR A 150 14.69 -2.07 2.46
CA THR A 150 13.69 -2.98 3.03
C THR A 150 12.26 -2.50 2.83
N LEU A 151 12.04 -1.18 2.78
CA LEU A 151 10.72 -0.57 2.69
C LEU A 151 10.19 -0.58 1.25
N PHE A 152 11.04 -0.86 0.26
CA PHE A 152 10.68 -0.78 -1.16
C PHE A 152 9.48 -1.65 -1.54
N SER A 153 9.35 -2.85 -0.96
CA SER A 153 8.18 -3.70 -1.18
C SER A 153 6.88 -3.03 -0.73
N THR A 154 6.92 -2.36 0.42
CA THR A 154 5.78 -1.66 1.01
C THR A 154 5.50 -0.36 0.25
N GLU A 155 6.54 0.27 -0.30
CA GLU A 155 6.41 1.42 -1.18
C GLU A 155 5.70 1.09 -2.49
N LEU A 156 6.04 -0.04 -3.12
CA LEU A 156 5.29 -0.50 -4.28
C LEU A 156 3.82 -0.78 -3.95
N LEU A 157 3.53 -1.37 -2.78
CA LEU A 157 2.14 -1.53 -2.32
C LEU A 157 1.44 -0.17 -2.12
N SER A 158 2.14 0.80 -1.52
CA SER A 158 1.62 2.15 -1.28
C SER A 158 1.26 2.86 -2.58
N LEU A 159 2.14 2.82 -3.58
CA LEU A 159 1.94 3.41 -4.91
C LEU A 159 0.83 2.72 -5.67
N THR A 160 0.76 1.39 -5.61
CA THR A 160 -0.29 0.65 -6.29
C THR A 160 -1.66 0.96 -5.64
N MET A 161 -1.72 1.08 -4.31
CA MET A 161 -2.92 1.52 -3.59
C MET A 161 -3.31 2.95 -3.99
N ALA A 162 -2.35 3.88 -4.04
CA ALA A 162 -2.57 5.26 -4.45
C ALA A 162 -3.18 5.35 -5.86
N TYR A 163 -2.64 4.58 -6.81
CA TYR A 163 -3.13 4.50 -8.18
C TYR A 163 -4.59 4.01 -8.23
N LEU A 164 -4.92 2.94 -7.50
CA LEU A 164 -6.28 2.40 -7.46
C LEU A 164 -7.28 3.38 -6.84
N LEU A 165 -6.89 4.05 -5.74
CA LEU A 165 -7.70 5.07 -5.09
C LEU A 165 -7.95 6.27 -6.01
N TRP A 166 -6.92 6.75 -6.71
CA TRP A 166 -7.05 7.82 -7.70
C TRP A 166 -8.00 7.44 -8.83
N ARG A 167 -7.90 6.20 -9.32
CA ARG A 167 -8.78 5.69 -10.38
C ARG A 167 -10.25 5.66 -9.94
N LEU A 168 -10.52 5.17 -8.72
CA LEU A 168 -11.86 5.18 -8.14
C LEU A 168 -12.44 6.60 -8.06
N LYS A 169 -11.63 7.57 -7.61
CA LYS A 169 -12.06 8.99 -7.54
C LYS A 169 -12.35 9.55 -8.93
N LYS A 170 -11.45 9.33 -9.90
CA LYS A 170 -11.60 9.86 -11.27
C LYS A 170 -12.87 9.35 -11.95
N GLU A 171 -13.16 8.06 -11.83
CA GLU A 171 -14.32 7.46 -12.49
C GLU A 171 -15.63 7.72 -11.73
N GLY A 172 -15.58 7.90 -10.41
CA GLY A 172 -16.71 8.41 -9.64
C GLY A 172 -17.16 9.79 -10.11
N HIS A 173 -16.22 10.70 -10.34
CA HIS A 173 -16.52 12.04 -10.88
C HIS A 173 -17.06 12.01 -12.31
N LEU A 174 -16.50 11.16 -13.19
CA LEU A 174 -16.98 11.02 -14.57
C LEU A 174 -18.42 10.50 -14.63
N ARG A 175 -18.80 9.54 -13.77
CA ARG A 175 -20.18 9.03 -13.70
C ARG A 175 -21.17 10.07 -13.19
N ALA A 176 -20.77 10.90 -12.21
CA ALA A 176 -21.60 12.00 -11.71
C ALA A 176 -21.86 13.04 -12.81
N GLN A 177 -20.85 13.40 -13.60
CA GLN A 177 -20.99 14.35 -14.70
C GLN A 177 -21.86 13.82 -15.85
N THR A 178 -21.81 12.52 -16.17
CA THR A 178 -22.69 11.92 -17.18
C THR A 178 -24.15 11.78 -16.74
N MET A 179 -24.43 11.80 -15.43
CA MET A 179 -25.79 11.76 -14.89
C MET A 179 -26.42 13.17 -14.81
N ASP A 180 -25.63 14.20 -14.51
CA ASP A 180 -26.09 15.61 -14.53
C ASP A 180 -26.22 16.18 -15.95
N GLY A 181 -25.44 15.68 -16.92
CA GLY A 181 -25.48 16.16 -18.31
C GLY A 181 -26.63 15.59 -19.17
N GLY A 182 -27.53 14.80 -18.59
CA GLY A 182 -28.64 14.12 -19.28
C GLY A 182 -30.00 14.84 -19.21
N GLN A 183 -30.02 16.11 -18.81
CA GLN A 183 -31.22 16.96 -18.87
C GLN A 183 -30.97 18.16 -19.79
N VAL A 184 -31.09 17.93 -21.11
CA VAL A 184 -31.56 18.94 -22.08
C VAL A 184 -32.47 18.23 -23.07
#